data_AF-A0A938Z2W2-F1
#
_entry.id   AF-A0A938Z2W2-F1
#
_cell.length_a   1.000
_cell.length_b   1.000
_cell.length_c   1.000
_cell.angle_alpha   90.00
_cell.angle_beta   90.00
_cell.angle_gamma   90.00
#
_symmetry.space_group_name_H-M   'P 1'
#
loop_
_entity.id
_entity.type
_entity.pdbx_description
1 polymer ?
#
loop_
_entity_poly.entity_id
_entity_poly.type
_entity_poly.pdbx_seq_one_letter_code
_entity_poly.pdbx_strand_id
1 'polypeptide(L)'
;MKTTYDTPEYYQKMNAWWRAANYLSVGQIYLKDNPLLRRPIEEKDLKVNPIGHWGTIAGQNFIYTHLNRVINKYDLNMFYIEGPGHGGQVMVANAYLDGSYSEIYPKATQDEAGMKHLFKTFSFPGGIASHAAPETPGSIHEGGELGYSIAHATGAILDNPDVIAAVVVGDGEAETGPLAGSWFSNTFINPVNDGAILPILHLNGAKIANPTILARKSDQDLTKYFEGMGWTP
;
A
#
# COMPACT_ATOMS: atom_id res chain seq x y z
N MET A 1 20.31 7.06 -22.28
CA MET A 1 21.15 6.75 -21.09
C MET A 1 20.40 5.72 -20.26
N LYS A 2 21.06 4.64 -19.83
CA LYS A 2 20.43 3.65 -18.93
C LYS A 2 20.30 4.32 -17.55
N THR A 3 19.08 4.46 -17.04
CA THR A 3 18.85 5.05 -15.72
C THR A 3 19.57 4.21 -14.66
N THR A 4 20.37 4.86 -13.80
CA THR A 4 20.99 4.20 -12.64
C THR A 4 20.09 4.37 -11.43
N TYR A 5 19.64 3.26 -10.86
CA TYR A 5 18.63 3.25 -9.79
C TYR A 5 19.22 3.23 -8.37
N ASP A 6 20.54 3.18 -8.24
CA ASP A 6 21.27 3.02 -6.97
C ASP A 6 22.15 4.25 -6.62
N THR A 7 21.82 5.43 -7.14
CA THR A 7 22.56 6.68 -6.84
C THR A 7 21.87 7.53 -5.78
N PRO A 8 22.62 8.36 -5.02
CA PRO A 8 22.04 9.32 -4.09
C PRO A 8 20.96 10.21 -4.73
N GLU A 9 21.16 10.65 -5.98
CA GLU A 9 20.19 11.49 -6.71
C GLU A 9 18.89 10.75 -7.00
N TYR A 10 18.97 9.46 -7.35
CA TYR A 10 17.77 8.63 -7.52
C TYR A 10 17.04 8.44 -6.19
N TYR A 11 17.76 8.22 -5.09
CA TYR A 11 17.17 8.12 -3.75
C TYR A 11 16.49 9.43 -3.31
N GLN A 12 17.00 10.59 -3.69
CA GLN A 12 16.30 11.86 -3.46
C GLN A 12 14.97 11.94 -4.22
N LYS A 13 14.90 11.43 -5.46
CA LYS A 13 13.64 11.35 -6.21
C LYS A 13 12.64 10.41 -5.54
N MET A 14 13.10 9.25 -5.06
CA MET A 14 12.27 8.34 -4.28
C MET A 14 11.72 9.01 -3.02
N ASN A 15 12.58 9.71 -2.28
CA ASN A 15 12.18 10.43 -1.07
C ASN A 15 11.13 11.51 -1.39
N ALA A 16 11.30 12.24 -2.51
CA ALA A 16 10.31 13.21 -2.97
C ALA A 16 8.96 12.55 -3.30
N TRP A 17 8.95 11.40 -3.99
CA TRP A 17 7.73 10.65 -4.28
C TRP A 17 7.06 10.15 -3.01
N TRP A 18 7.81 9.54 -2.08
CA TRP A 18 7.31 9.07 -0.79
C TRP A 18 6.65 10.20 0.02
N ARG A 19 7.31 11.36 0.09
CA ARG A 19 6.78 12.56 0.76
C ARG A 19 5.53 13.10 0.07
N ALA A 20 5.48 13.08 -1.27
CA ALA A 20 4.31 13.49 -2.03
C ALA A 20 3.12 12.57 -1.75
N ALA A 21 3.32 11.24 -1.78
CA ALA A 21 2.29 10.26 -1.46
C ALA A 21 1.76 10.44 -0.02
N ASN A 22 2.67 10.64 0.95
CA ASN A 22 2.29 10.92 2.34
C ASN A 22 1.51 12.23 2.47
N TYR A 23 1.94 13.29 1.78
CA TYR A 23 1.25 14.58 1.80
C TYR A 23 -0.18 14.46 1.24
N LEU A 24 -0.34 13.79 0.11
CA LEU A 24 -1.64 13.51 -0.48
C LEU A 24 -2.53 12.68 0.46
N SER A 25 -1.95 11.71 1.16
CA SER A 25 -2.68 10.85 2.08
C SER A 25 -3.19 11.62 3.30
N VAL A 26 -2.38 12.50 3.88
CA VAL A 26 -2.80 13.39 4.98
C VAL A 26 -3.87 14.38 4.49
N GLY A 27 -3.68 14.97 3.32
CA GLY A 27 -4.64 15.88 2.71
C GLY A 27 -6.02 15.24 2.52
N GLN A 28 -6.07 13.98 2.07
CA GLN A 28 -7.29 13.19 1.96
C GLN A 28 -8.02 12.99 3.30
N ILE A 29 -7.32 12.91 4.44
CA ILE A 29 -7.98 12.75 5.76
C ILE A 29 -8.59 14.08 6.22
N TYR A 30 -7.84 15.17 6.10
CA TYR A 30 -8.15 16.42 6.81
C TYR A 30 -8.75 17.52 5.95
N LEU A 31 -8.38 17.63 4.68
CA LEU A 31 -8.66 18.79 3.85
C LEU A 31 -9.81 18.55 2.87
N LYS A 32 -10.60 19.59 2.62
CA LYS A 32 -11.60 19.69 1.54
C LYS A 32 -11.38 20.90 0.62
N ASP A 33 -10.43 21.76 0.96
CA ASP A 33 -9.99 22.91 0.17
C ASP A 33 -8.52 23.25 0.49
N ASN A 34 -7.91 24.18 -0.26
CA ASN A 34 -6.54 24.67 -0.09
C ASN A 34 -5.49 23.53 -0.07
N PRO A 35 -5.49 22.62 -1.06
CA PRO A 35 -4.72 21.38 -0.99
C PRO A 35 -3.21 21.58 -1.03
N LEU A 36 -2.72 22.75 -1.49
CA LEU A 36 -1.30 23.11 -1.55
C LEU A 36 -0.88 24.14 -0.49
N LEU A 37 -1.78 24.47 0.45
CA LEU A 37 -1.53 25.43 1.53
C LEU A 37 -1.00 26.79 1.02
N ARG A 38 -1.53 27.27 -0.13
CA ARG A 38 -1.14 28.54 -0.75
C ARG A 38 -1.45 29.76 0.12
N ARG A 39 -2.43 29.61 1.00
CA ARG A 39 -2.78 30.52 2.08
C ARG A 39 -2.78 29.78 3.43
N PRO A 40 -2.69 30.48 4.58
CA PRO A 40 -2.88 29.87 5.88
C PRO A 40 -4.17 29.04 5.94
N ILE A 41 -4.12 27.91 6.65
CA ILE A 41 -5.27 27.01 6.82
C ILE A 41 -6.36 27.75 7.60
N GLU A 42 -7.59 27.65 7.11
CA GLU A 42 -8.79 28.14 7.77
C GLU A 42 -9.75 26.97 8.06
N GLU A 43 -10.69 27.14 9.00
CA GLU A 43 -11.70 26.12 9.34
C GLU A 43 -12.48 25.62 8.11
N LYS A 44 -12.74 26.51 7.15
CA LYS A 44 -13.42 26.17 5.89
C LYS A 44 -12.65 25.19 5.01
N ASP A 45 -11.34 25.04 5.23
CA ASP A 45 -10.48 24.10 4.50
C ASP A 45 -10.55 22.70 5.08
N LEU A 46 -10.99 22.55 6.33
CA LEU A 46 -11.00 21.29 7.06
C LEU A 46 -12.30 20.52 6.82
N LYS A 47 -12.20 19.20 6.73
CA LYS A 47 -13.37 18.31 6.85
C LYS A 47 -13.96 18.45 8.25
N VAL A 48 -15.30 18.49 8.33
CA VAL A 48 -16.01 18.63 9.60
C VAL A 48 -15.76 17.41 10.48
N ASN A 49 -15.82 16.22 9.87
CA ASN A 49 -15.49 14.95 10.52
C ASN A 49 -14.37 14.28 9.72
N PRO A 50 -13.09 14.47 10.10
CA PRO A 50 -11.98 13.75 9.49
C PRO A 50 -12.14 12.24 9.72
N ILE A 51 -12.22 11.47 8.63
CA ILE A 51 -12.36 10.00 8.67
C ILE A 51 -11.24 9.41 7.82
N GLY A 52 -10.62 8.35 8.33
CA GLY A 52 -9.53 7.63 7.68
C GLY A 52 -8.52 7.11 8.70
N HIS A 53 -7.55 6.34 8.22
CA HIS A 53 -6.43 5.87 9.03
C HIS A 53 -5.16 6.61 8.64
N TRP A 54 -4.17 6.64 9.54
CA TRP A 54 -2.83 7.15 9.25
C TRP A 54 -1.73 6.14 9.57
N GLY A 55 -1.90 5.36 10.65
CA GLY A 55 -0.83 4.54 11.24
C GLY A 55 -0.08 3.62 10.27
N THR A 56 -0.77 3.03 9.28
CA THR A 56 -0.15 2.16 8.27
C THR A 56 0.42 2.91 7.05
N ILE A 57 -0.05 4.13 6.78
CA ILE A 57 0.11 4.75 5.45
C ILE A 57 1.57 5.07 5.11
N ALA A 58 2.30 5.70 6.02
CA ALA A 58 3.65 6.15 5.72
C ALA A 58 4.60 4.96 5.42
N GLY A 59 4.45 3.87 6.16
CA GLY A 59 5.20 2.63 5.94
C GLY A 59 4.82 1.96 4.62
N GLN A 60 3.53 1.89 4.30
CA GLN A 60 3.07 1.34 3.03
C GLN A 60 3.49 2.19 1.82
N ASN A 61 3.40 3.52 1.89
CA ASN A 61 3.91 4.40 0.83
C ASN A 61 5.43 4.25 0.66
N PHE A 62 6.19 4.00 1.73
CA PHE A 62 7.62 3.71 1.63
C PHE A 62 7.84 2.42 0.83
N ILE A 63 7.13 1.35 1.18
CA ILE A 63 7.18 0.07 0.45
C ILE A 63 6.81 0.28 -1.01
N TYR A 64 5.68 0.94 -1.30
CA TYR A 64 5.21 1.22 -2.67
C TYR A 64 6.26 1.99 -3.49
N THR A 65 6.91 3.00 -2.89
CA THR A 65 8.01 3.74 -3.53
C THR A 65 9.13 2.82 -3.99
N HIS A 66 9.53 1.90 -3.11
CA HIS A 66 10.59 0.93 -3.37
C HIS A 66 10.17 -0.13 -4.39
N LEU A 67 8.90 -0.54 -4.39
CA LEU A 67 8.32 -1.44 -5.38
C LEU A 67 8.31 -0.80 -6.78
N ASN A 68 7.87 0.46 -6.89
CA ASN A 68 7.93 1.23 -8.14
C ASN A 68 9.38 1.33 -8.68
N ARG A 69 10.36 1.50 -7.79
CA ARG A 69 11.77 1.46 -8.20
C ARG A 69 12.16 0.12 -8.79
N VAL A 70 11.83 -1.00 -8.14
CA VAL A 70 12.26 -2.32 -8.62
C VAL A 70 11.52 -2.75 -9.89
N ILE A 71 10.24 -2.37 -10.03
CA ILE A 71 9.49 -2.49 -11.28
C ILE A 71 10.25 -1.82 -12.41
N ASN A 72 10.62 -0.56 -12.25
CA ASN A 72 11.35 0.18 -13.27
C ASN A 72 12.78 -0.33 -13.50
N LYS A 73 13.48 -0.79 -12.45
CA LYS A 73 14.87 -1.24 -12.54
C LYS A 73 15.00 -2.58 -13.28
N TYR A 74 14.04 -3.48 -13.06
CA TYR A 74 14.11 -4.86 -13.53
C TYR A 74 13.03 -5.20 -14.56
N ASP A 75 12.21 -4.23 -14.98
CA ASP A 75 11.11 -4.41 -15.94
C ASP A 75 10.13 -5.51 -15.50
N LEU A 76 9.68 -5.43 -14.24
CA LEU A 76 8.85 -6.47 -13.62
C LEU A 76 7.37 -6.27 -13.91
N ASN A 77 6.67 -7.37 -14.21
CA ASN A 77 5.23 -7.44 -14.11
C ASN A 77 4.84 -7.70 -12.65
N MET A 78 4.47 -6.65 -11.92
CA MET A 78 4.20 -6.71 -10.49
C MET A 78 2.95 -5.92 -10.14
N PHE A 79 2.15 -6.45 -9.21
CA PHE A 79 1.03 -5.74 -8.61
C PHE A 79 1.10 -5.79 -7.07
N TYR A 80 0.33 -4.92 -6.43
CA TYR A 80 0.34 -4.72 -4.98
C TYR A 80 -0.91 -5.32 -4.34
N ILE A 81 -0.74 -6.09 -3.27
CA ILE A 81 -1.83 -6.54 -2.39
C ILE A 81 -1.71 -5.79 -1.06
N GLU A 82 -2.69 -4.93 -0.78
CA GLU A 82 -2.74 -4.13 0.44
C GLU A 82 -3.46 -4.89 1.58
N GLY A 83 -2.74 -5.72 2.34
CA GLY A 83 -3.32 -6.42 3.49
C GLY A 83 -3.90 -5.46 4.53
N PRO A 84 -3.13 -4.45 5.01
CA PRO A 84 -3.64 -3.32 5.79
C PRO A 84 -4.52 -2.34 4.99
N GLY A 85 -5.51 -2.84 4.26
CA GLY A 85 -6.31 -2.10 3.27
C GLY A 85 -7.13 -0.94 3.84
N HIS A 86 -7.26 -0.84 5.17
CA HIS A 86 -7.77 0.35 5.86
C HIS A 86 -6.92 1.62 5.62
N GLY A 87 -5.73 1.48 5.03
CA GLY A 87 -4.86 2.54 4.55
C GLY A 87 -5.08 2.94 3.08
N GLY A 88 -6.29 2.82 2.52
CA GLY A 88 -6.58 2.94 1.09
C GLY A 88 -6.04 4.20 0.38
N GLN A 89 -5.70 5.27 1.11
CA GLN A 89 -4.95 6.40 0.55
C GLN A 89 -3.62 5.99 -0.07
N VAL A 90 -3.00 4.89 0.34
CA VAL A 90 -1.76 4.35 -0.26
C VAL A 90 -2.02 4.05 -1.73
N MET A 91 -3.02 3.24 -2.04
CA MET A 91 -3.36 2.91 -3.42
C MET A 91 -3.86 4.14 -4.19
N VAL A 92 -4.73 4.95 -3.59
CA VAL A 92 -5.28 6.16 -4.24
C VAL A 92 -4.20 7.20 -4.56
N ALA A 93 -3.32 7.53 -3.60
CA ALA A 93 -2.30 8.54 -3.78
C ALA A 93 -1.27 8.11 -4.83
N ASN A 94 -0.88 6.83 -4.83
CA ASN A 94 0.12 6.33 -5.77
C ASN A 94 -0.45 6.23 -7.19
N ALA A 95 -1.69 5.76 -7.35
CA ALA A 95 -2.40 5.79 -8.63
C ALA A 95 -2.64 7.23 -9.13
N TYR A 96 -2.83 8.21 -8.24
CA TYR A 96 -2.94 9.61 -8.63
C TYR A 96 -1.59 10.19 -9.09
N LEU A 97 -0.49 9.80 -8.44
CA LEU A 97 0.85 10.26 -8.79
C LEU A 97 1.36 9.67 -10.11
N ASP A 98 1.03 8.43 -10.43
CA ASP A 98 1.40 7.80 -11.71
C ASP A 98 0.43 8.14 -12.87
N GLY A 99 -0.73 8.72 -12.55
CA GLY A 99 -1.71 9.21 -13.51
C GLY A 99 -2.86 8.23 -13.80
N SER A 100 -2.73 6.96 -13.41
CA SER A 100 -3.75 5.93 -13.63
C SER A 100 -5.10 6.26 -12.98
N TYR A 101 -5.09 6.97 -11.85
CA TYR A 101 -6.31 7.46 -11.22
C TYR A 101 -7.03 8.50 -12.10
N SER A 102 -6.28 9.40 -12.74
CA SER A 102 -6.85 10.43 -13.61
C SER A 102 -7.37 9.87 -14.94
N GLU A 103 -6.80 8.77 -15.42
CA GLU A 103 -7.28 8.03 -16.61
C GLU A 103 -8.69 7.46 -16.39
N ILE A 104 -8.95 6.91 -15.20
CA ILE A 104 -10.25 6.32 -14.83
C ILE A 104 -11.22 7.39 -14.30
N TYR A 105 -10.72 8.40 -13.57
CA TYR A 105 -11.50 9.47 -12.96
C TYR A 105 -11.07 10.86 -13.47
N PRO A 106 -11.59 11.31 -14.64
CA PRO A 106 -11.15 12.55 -15.28
C PRO A 106 -11.35 13.84 -14.48
N LYS A 107 -12.14 13.79 -13.39
CA LYS A 107 -12.34 14.93 -12.48
C LYS A 107 -11.18 15.11 -11.49
N ALA A 108 -10.37 14.07 -11.27
CA ALA A 108 -9.17 14.11 -10.46
C ALA A 108 -7.95 14.38 -11.37
N THR A 109 -7.91 15.56 -12.01
CA THR A 109 -6.78 15.99 -12.85
C THR A 109 -5.50 16.14 -12.04
N GLN A 110 -4.32 15.99 -12.66
CA GLN A 110 -3.02 16.19 -11.99
C GLN A 110 -2.65 17.68 -11.85
N ASP A 111 -3.54 18.46 -11.23
CA ASP A 111 -3.39 19.89 -10.94
C ASP A 111 -3.98 20.24 -9.56
N GLU A 112 -3.98 21.52 -9.19
CA GLU A 112 -4.50 21.97 -7.89
C GLU A 112 -6.01 21.72 -7.73
N ALA A 113 -6.80 21.82 -8.81
CA ALA A 113 -8.24 21.60 -8.77
C ALA A 113 -8.58 20.10 -8.61
N GLY A 114 -7.88 19.23 -9.33
CA GLY A 114 -8.02 17.79 -9.19
C GLY A 114 -7.50 17.27 -7.84
N MET A 115 -6.42 17.84 -7.31
CA MET A 115 -5.95 17.53 -5.95
C MET A 115 -6.97 17.95 -4.89
N LYS A 116 -7.60 19.13 -5.03
CA LYS A 116 -8.71 19.55 -4.17
C LYS A 116 -9.89 18.59 -4.25
N HIS A 117 -10.23 18.13 -5.46
CA HIS A 117 -11.29 17.15 -5.68
C HIS A 117 -10.96 15.84 -4.93
N LEU A 118 -9.77 15.29 -5.15
CA LEU A 118 -9.27 14.07 -4.52
C LEU A 118 -9.32 14.15 -2.99
N PHE A 119 -8.86 15.27 -2.40
CA PHE A 119 -8.87 15.46 -0.96
C PHE A 119 -10.30 15.47 -0.43
N LYS A 120 -11.19 16.24 -1.07
CA LYS A 120 -12.58 16.37 -0.64
C LYS A 120 -13.35 15.05 -0.72
N THR A 121 -13.14 14.23 -1.75
CA THR A 121 -13.95 13.02 -2.00
C THR A 121 -13.58 11.84 -1.11
N PHE A 122 -12.36 11.76 -0.58
CA PHE A 122 -11.98 10.65 0.30
C PHE A 122 -12.86 10.56 1.55
N SER A 123 -13.47 9.39 1.81
CA SER A 123 -14.34 9.17 3.00
C SER A 123 -15.40 10.26 3.21
N PHE A 124 -15.98 10.75 2.11
CA PHE A 124 -16.97 11.83 2.10
C PHE A 124 -18.32 11.32 1.58
N PRO A 125 -19.47 11.86 2.03
CA PRO A 125 -20.76 11.47 1.47
C PRO A 125 -20.83 11.65 -0.05
N GLY A 126 -21.05 10.56 -0.79
CA GLY A 126 -21.00 10.55 -2.26
C GLY A 126 -19.60 10.59 -2.86
N GLY A 127 -18.56 10.34 -2.06
CA GLY A 127 -17.17 10.22 -2.45
C GLY A 127 -16.70 8.77 -2.56
N ILE A 128 -15.44 8.52 -2.21
CA ILE A 128 -14.79 7.20 -2.28
C ILE A 128 -14.59 6.57 -0.90
N ALA A 129 -14.44 5.25 -0.85
CA ALA A 129 -14.22 4.51 0.39
C ALA A 129 -12.91 4.89 1.12
N SER A 130 -12.82 4.50 2.39
CA SER A 130 -11.59 4.65 3.20
C SER A 130 -10.57 3.52 2.99
N HIS A 131 -11.02 2.40 2.41
CA HIS A 131 -10.20 1.22 2.16
C HIS A 131 -9.69 1.20 0.71
N ALA A 132 -8.82 0.23 0.38
CA ALA A 132 -8.40 -0.10 -0.98
C ALA A 132 -9.55 -0.74 -1.80
N ALA A 133 -10.72 -0.10 -1.78
CA ALA A 133 -11.96 -0.64 -2.31
C ALA A 133 -11.91 -0.88 -3.84
N PRO A 134 -12.85 -1.64 -4.42
CA PRO A 134 -12.81 -2.02 -5.83
C PRO A 134 -12.81 -0.86 -6.84
N GLU A 135 -13.26 0.34 -6.43
CA GLU A 135 -13.11 1.55 -7.25
C GLU A 135 -11.65 2.05 -7.34
N THR A 136 -10.74 1.54 -6.52
CA THR A 136 -9.35 2.02 -6.50
C THR A 136 -8.54 1.34 -7.60
N PRO A 137 -7.95 2.11 -8.54
CA PRO A 137 -7.11 1.54 -9.59
C PRO A 137 -5.99 0.68 -9.00
N GLY A 138 -5.80 -0.50 -9.57
CA GLY A 138 -4.80 -1.48 -9.12
C GLY A 138 -5.22 -2.36 -7.94
N SER A 139 -6.39 -2.13 -7.32
CA SER A 139 -6.87 -2.99 -6.24
C SER A 139 -7.56 -4.24 -6.76
N ILE A 140 -7.14 -5.40 -6.26
CA ILE A 140 -7.90 -6.66 -6.31
C ILE A 140 -8.18 -7.22 -4.91
N HIS A 141 -7.84 -6.45 -3.87
CA HIS A 141 -7.94 -6.84 -2.47
C HIS A 141 -8.19 -5.63 -1.59
N GLU A 142 -9.40 -5.53 -1.04
CA GLU A 142 -9.81 -4.36 -0.25
C GLU A 142 -9.13 -4.28 1.12
N GLY A 143 -8.75 -5.41 1.72
CA GLY A 143 -8.08 -5.45 3.03
C GLY A 143 -8.90 -4.86 4.18
N GLY A 144 -10.23 -4.88 4.08
CA GLY A 144 -11.15 -4.49 5.16
C GLY A 144 -11.30 -5.60 6.20
N GLU A 145 -11.78 -6.76 5.78
CA GLU A 145 -11.66 -7.98 6.59
C GLU A 145 -10.27 -8.58 6.41
N LEU A 146 -9.45 -8.43 7.46
CA LEU A 146 -8.06 -8.83 7.51
C LEU A 146 -7.90 -10.36 7.48
N GLY A 147 -6.85 -10.84 6.79
CA GLY A 147 -6.39 -12.23 6.89
C GLY A 147 -6.20 -12.96 5.56
N TYR A 148 -6.63 -12.37 4.45
CA TYR A 148 -6.69 -13.04 3.16
C TYR A 148 -5.60 -12.60 2.16
N SER A 149 -4.70 -11.70 2.56
CA SER A 149 -3.72 -11.07 1.66
C SER A 149 -2.83 -12.08 0.92
N ILE A 150 -2.17 -12.99 1.65
CA ILE A 150 -1.31 -14.03 1.03
C ILE A 150 -2.13 -15.04 0.23
N ALA A 151 -3.32 -15.41 0.69
CA ALA A 151 -4.17 -16.36 -0.03
C ALA A 151 -4.61 -15.80 -1.40
N HIS A 152 -5.06 -14.55 -1.45
CA HIS A 152 -5.40 -13.88 -2.71
C HIS A 152 -4.17 -13.68 -3.59
N ALA A 153 -3.03 -13.28 -3.02
CA ALA A 153 -1.79 -13.15 -3.77
C ALA A 153 -1.35 -14.47 -4.41
N THR A 154 -1.49 -15.58 -3.67
CA THR A 154 -1.16 -16.92 -4.16
C THR A 154 -2.07 -17.27 -5.32
N GLY A 155 -3.40 -17.16 -5.16
CA GLY A 155 -4.34 -17.45 -6.25
C GLY A 155 -4.13 -16.59 -7.49
N ALA A 156 -3.68 -15.34 -7.33
CA ALA A 156 -3.43 -14.42 -8.43
C ALA A 156 -2.16 -14.72 -9.23
N ILE A 157 -1.19 -15.47 -8.67
CA ILE A 157 0.04 -15.86 -9.39
C ILE A 157 0.01 -17.28 -9.97
N LEU A 158 -0.97 -18.11 -9.59
CA LEU A 158 -1.10 -19.45 -10.15
C LEU A 158 -1.36 -19.36 -11.66
N ASP A 159 -0.71 -20.25 -12.43
CA ASP A 159 -0.72 -20.27 -13.89
C ASP A 159 -0.22 -18.96 -14.57
N ASN A 160 0.48 -18.10 -13.82
CA ASN A 160 0.98 -16.80 -14.29
C ASN A 160 2.49 -16.64 -13.98
N PRO A 161 3.38 -17.32 -14.72
CA PRO A 161 4.80 -17.49 -14.36
C PRO A 161 5.61 -16.19 -14.31
N ASP A 162 5.18 -15.15 -15.05
CA ASP A 162 5.90 -13.88 -15.14
C ASP A 162 5.43 -12.83 -14.12
N VAL A 163 4.43 -13.16 -13.28
CA VAL A 163 3.78 -12.19 -12.39
C VAL A 163 4.36 -12.26 -10.98
N ILE A 164 4.59 -11.08 -10.38
CA ILE A 164 4.94 -10.96 -8.97
C ILE A 164 3.80 -10.26 -8.21
N ALA A 165 3.27 -10.91 -7.19
CA ALA A 165 2.38 -10.27 -6.22
C ALA A 165 3.20 -9.75 -5.03
N ALA A 166 3.38 -8.44 -4.91
CA ALA A 166 3.96 -7.84 -3.71
C ALA A 166 2.88 -7.70 -2.63
N VAL A 167 2.99 -8.48 -1.56
CA VAL A 167 1.94 -8.62 -0.55
C VAL A 167 2.36 -7.94 0.74
N VAL A 168 1.75 -6.81 1.06
CA VAL A 168 1.99 -6.18 2.35
C VAL A 168 1.05 -6.78 3.38
N VAL A 169 1.62 -7.34 4.43
CA VAL A 169 0.93 -8.06 5.48
C VAL A 169 0.99 -7.23 6.75
N GLY A 170 -0.15 -6.86 7.32
CA GLY A 170 -0.16 -6.20 8.63
C GLY A 170 0.36 -7.12 9.72
N ASP A 171 1.19 -6.63 10.63
CA ASP A 171 1.61 -7.44 11.79
C ASP A 171 0.44 -7.75 12.75
N GLY A 172 -0.61 -6.93 12.76
CA GLY A 172 -1.89 -7.25 13.40
C GLY A 172 -2.75 -8.22 12.58
N GLU A 173 -2.71 -8.13 11.25
CA GLU A 173 -3.35 -9.11 10.35
C GLU A 173 -2.75 -10.50 10.58
N ALA A 174 -1.43 -10.57 10.81
CA ALA A 174 -0.66 -11.80 11.03
C ALA A 174 -1.11 -12.62 12.25
N GLU A 175 -1.94 -12.05 13.12
CA GLU A 175 -2.53 -12.73 14.26
C GLU A 175 -3.85 -13.45 13.91
N THR A 176 -4.38 -13.24 12.71
CA THR A 176 -5.60 -13.92 12.23
C THR A 176 -5.31 -15.37 11.84
N GLY A 177 -6.28 -16.26 12.06
CA GLY A 177 -6.18 -17.67 11.66
C GLY A 177 -5.95 -17.86 10.16
N PRO A 178 -6.73 -17.19 9.27
CA PRO A 178 -6.52 -17.28 7.83
C PRO A 178 -5.09 -16.93 7.40
N LEU A 179 -4.53 -15.82 7.89
CA LEU A 179 -3.19 -15.42 7.49
C LEU A 179 -2.12 -16.36 8.07
N ALA A 180 -2.26 -16.78 9.32
CA ALA A 180 -1.34 -17.75 9.92
C ALA A 180 -1.25 -19.05 9.10
N GLY A 181 -2.38 -19.56 8.60
CA GLY A 181 -2.40 -20.74 7.72
C GLY A 181 -1.90 -20.45 6.30
N SER A 182 -2.01 -19.23 5.82
CA SER A 182 -1.63 -18.86 4.45
C SER A 182 -0.11 -18.88 4.21
N TRP A 183 0.73 -18.82 5.24
CA TRP A 183 2.20 -18.89 5.08
C TRP A 183 2.69 -20.21 4.48
N PHE A 184 1.88 -21.28 4.55
CA PHE A 184 2.17 -22.56 3.91
C PHE A 184 1.91 -22.57 2.39
N SER A 185 1.41 -21.47 1.83
CA SER A 185 1.07 -21.38 0.40
C SER A 185 2.28 -21.61 -0.51
N ASN A 186 3.50 -21.29 -0.05
CA ASN A 186 4.75 -21.60 -0.75
C ASN A 186 4.91 -23.08 -1.11
N THR A 187 4.30 -23.99 -0.36
CA THR A 187 4.35 -25.43 -0.60
C THR A 187 3.60 -25.84 -1.87
N PHE A 188 2.65 -25.01 -2.31
CA PHE A 188 1.79 -25.29 -3.46
C PHE A 188 2.16 -24.49 -4.72
N ILE A 189 3.11 -23.56 -4.63
CA ILE A 189 3.57 -22.75 -5.76
C ILE A 189 4.67 -23.52 -6.50
N ASN A 190 4.46 -23.79 -7.79
CA ASN A 190 5.47 -24.36 -8.66
C ASN A 190 6.14 -23.26 -9.49
N PRO A 191 7.42 -22.91 -9.23
CA PRO A 191 8.09 -21.79 -9.90
C PRO A 191 8.34 -22.00 -11.39
N VAL A 192 8.01 -23.18 -11.94
CA VAL A 192 8.06 -23.44 -13.38
C VAL A 192 6.80 -22.92 -14.10
N ASN A 193 5.65 -22.98 -13.44
CA ASN A 193 4.34 -22.71 -14.05
C ASN A 193 3.63 -21.50 -13.42
N ASP A 194 3.94 -21.20 -12.17
CA ASP A 194 3.33 -20.15 -11.37
C ASP A 194 4.29 -18.99 -11.17
N GLY A 195 3.74 -17.80 -10.92
CA GLY A 195 4.52 -16.62 -10.57
C GLY A 195 5.06 -16.68 -9.14
N ALA A 196 5.41 -15.52 -8.59
CA ALA A 196 5.97 -15.42 -7.25
C ALA A 196 5.14 -14.47 -6.38
N ILE A 197 4.97 -14.82 -5.11
CA ILE A 197 4.56 -13.84 -4.10
C ILE A 197 5.80 -13.30 -3.38
N LEU A 198 5.82 -12.01 -3.11
CA LEU A 198 6.81 -11.33 -2.27
C LEU A 198 6.10 -10.82 -1.01
N PRO A 199 6.03 -11.62 0.07
CA PRO A 199 5.44 -11.19 1.32
C PRO A 199 6.32 -10.16 2.03
N ILE A 200 5.70 -9.09 2.51
CA ILE A 200 6.35 -8.01 3.26
C ILE A 200 5.58 -7.86 4.56
N LEU A 201 6.15 -8.40 5.65
CA LEU A 201 5.57 -8.22 6.98
C LEU A 201 5.77 -6.75 7.42
N HIS A 202 4.69 -5.99 7.42
CA HIS A 202 4.66 -4.61 7.88
C HIS A 202 4.66 -4.56 9.41
N LEU A 203 5.85 -4.80 9.99
CA LEU A 203 6.10 -4.87 11.42
C LEU A 203 6.18 -3.47 12.07
N ASN A 204 5.09 -2.71 12.00
CA ASN A 204 5.02 -1.35 12.55
C ASN A 204 4.84 -1.30 14.08
N GLY A 205 4.58 -2.45 14.71
CA GLY A 205 4.61 -2.61 16.16
C GLY A 205 3.26 -2.51 16.86
N ALA A 206 2.19 -2.18 16.15
CA ALA A 206 0.89 -1.97 16.75
C ALA A 206 -0.31 -2.27 15.82
N LYS A 207 -1.38 -2.72 16.45
CA LYS A 207 -2.74 -2.71 15.91
C LYS A 207 -3.55 -1.61 16.60
N ILE A 208 -4.88 -1.58 16.43
CA ILE A 208 -5.74 -0.45 16.86
C ILE A 208 -5.42 0.07 18.27
N ALA A 209 -5.35 -0.83 19.26
CA ALA A 209 -5.18 -0.46 20.67
C ALA A 209 -4.20 -1.38 21.43
N ASN A 210 -3.34 -2.10 20.71
CA ASN A 210 -2.41 -3.06 21.30
C ASN A 210 -1.14 -3.16 20.46
N PRO A 211 -0.01 -3.56 21.06
CA PRO A 211 1.09 -4.08 20.28
C PRO A 211 0.72 -5.39 19.57
N THR A 212 1.56 -5.79 18.61
CA THR A 212 1.39 -7.03 17.86
C THR A 212 2.31 -8.13 18.39
N ILE A 213 1.88 -9.39 18.27
CA ILE A 213 2.61 -10.56 18.80
C ILE A 213 4.00 -10.64 18.16
N LEU A 214 4.05 -10.55 16.82
CA LEU A 214 5.31 -10.69 16.07
C LEU A 214 6.26 -9.52 16.35
N ALA A 215 5.78 -8.29 16.48
CA ALA A 215 6.66 -7.15 16.76
C ALA A 215 7.25 -7.15 18.18
N ARG A 216 6.79 -8.05 19.06
CA ARG A 216 7.34 -8.26 20.40
C ARG A 216 8.23 -9.49 20.51
N LYS A 217 8.48 -10.17 19.38
CA LYS A 217 9.48 -11.22 19.29
C LYS A 217 10.87 -10.64 19.01
N SER A 218 11.90 -11.40 19.38
CA SER A 218 13.26 -11.10 18.94
C SER A 218 13.40 -11.38 17.44
N ASP A 219 14.32 -10.71 16.77
CA ASP A 219 14.64 -10.99 15.37
C ASP A 219 15.01 -12.47 15.17
N GLN A 220 15.73 -13.07 16.14
CA GLN A 220 16.08 -14.49 16.11
C GLN A 220 14.84 -15.40 16.12
N ASP A 221 13.82 -15.09 16.90
CA ASP A 221 12.59 -15.87 16.94
C ASP A 221 11.77 -15.67 15.66
N LEU A 222 11.75 -14.46 15.10
CA LEU A 222 11.10 -14.16 13.82
C LEU A 222 11.77 -14.92 12.66
N THR A 223 13.10 -14.92 12.60
CA THR A 223 13.86 -15.69 11.61
C THR A 223 13.49 -17.17 11.70
N LYS A 224 13.56 -17.77 12.90
CA LYS A 224 13.18 -19.18 13.10
C LYS A 224 11.73 -19.46 12.70
N TYR A 225 10.81 -18.54 13.00
CA TYR A 225 9.40 -18.69 12.66
C TYR A 225 9.18 -18.80 11.15
N PHE A 226 9.78 -17.91 10.36
CA PHE A 226 9.64 -17.91 8.90
C PHE A 226 10.48 -19.00 8.22
N GLU A 227 11.70 -19.27 8.69
CA GLU A 227 12.51 -20.42 8.22
C GLU A 227 11.77 -21.74 8.43
N GLY A 228 11.10 -21.91 9.59
CA GLY A 228 10.30 -23.09 9.89
C GLY A 228 9.09 -23.30 8.97
N MET A 229 8.64 -22.24 8.28
CA MET A 229 7.58 -22.28 7.26
C MET A 229 8.14 -22.35 5.83
N GLY A 230 9.46 -22.48 5.65
CA GLY A 230 10.10 -22.59 4.34
C GLY A 230 10.31 -21.26 3.62
N TRP A 231 10.34 -20.14 4.35
CA TRP A 231 10.70 -18.83 3.81
C TRP A 231 12.17 -18.50 4.07
N THR A 232 12.72 -17.56 3.30
CA THR A 232 14.04 -16.95 3.54
C THR A 232 13.84 -15.50 4.01
N PRO A 233 13.69 -15.28 5.32
CA PRO A 233 13.38 -13.96 5.90
C PRO A 233 14.58 -13.02 5.94
#